data_AF-A8MQZ2-F1
#
_entry.id   AF-A8MQZ2-F1
#
_cell.length_a   1.000
_cell.length_b   1.000
_cell.length_c   1.000
_cell.angle_alpha   90.00
_cell.angle_beta   90.00
_cell.angle_gamma   90.00
#
_symmetry.space_group_name_H-M   'P 1'
#
loop_
_entity.id
_entity.type
_entity.pdbx_description
1 polymer ?
#
loop_
_entity_poly.entity_id
_entity_poly.type
_entity_poly.pdbx_seq_one_letter_code
_entity_poly.pdbx_strand_id
1 'polypeptide(L)' 'MIEEHYVAQGLSIVGYFHANERFDDVELCGVAKNIGDHISRYFPQAPILLGI' A
#
# COMPACT_ATOMS: atom_id res chain seq x y z
N MET A 1 5.44 -13.48 8.15
CA MET A 1 5.03 -12.19 7.55
C MET A 1 3.68 -12.35 6.87
N ILE A 2 2.90 -11.26 6.72
CA ILE A 2 1.58 -11.29 6.04
C ILE A 2 1.70 -11.84 4.61
N GLU A 3 2.80 -11.52 3.94
CA GLU A 3 3.17 -12.02 2.61
C GLU A 3 3.30 -13.55 2.60
N GLU A 4 4.07 -14.14 3.52
CA GLU A 4 4.25 -15.59 3.62
C GLU A 4 2.94 -16.34 3.85
N HIS A 5 2.06 -15.78 4.69
CA HIS A 5 0.77 -16.39 5.03
C HIS A 5 -0.17 -16.46 3.81
N TYR A 6 -0.18 -15.41 3.00
CA TYR A 6 -1.07 -15.31 1.84
C TYR A 6 -0.46 -15.90 0.57
N VAL A 7 0.86 -15.93 0.43
CA VAL A 7 1.55 -16.66 -0.65
C VAL A 7 1.22 -18.15 -0.60
N ALA A 8 1.14 -18.74 0.60
CA ALA A 8 0.70 -20.13 0.78
C ALA A 8 -0.74 -20.40 0.27
N GLN A 9 -1.53 -19.34 0.09
CA GLN A 9 -2.91 -19.37 -0.42
C GLN A 9 -3.01 -18.89 -1.87
N GLY A 10 -1.88 -18.63 -2.54
CA GLY A 10 -1.85 -18.09 -3.91
C GLY A 10 -2.22 -16.61 -4.02
N LEU A 11 -2.17 -15.87 -2.91
CA LEU A 11 -2.48 -14.45 -2.83
C LEU A 11 -1.20 -13.61 -2.71
N SER A 12 -1.25 -12.38 -3.22
CA SER A 12 -0.14 -11.42 -3.17
C SER A 12 -0.64 -10.03 -2.76
N ILE A 13 0.25 -9.23 -2.20
CA ILE A 13 -0.02 -7.81 -1.93
C ILE A 13 0.10 -7.07 -3.25
N VAL A 14 -0.97 -6.39 -3.64
CA VAL A 14 -1.04 -5.67 -4.93
C VAL A 14 -1.08 -4.15 -4.77
N GLY A 15 -1.26 -3.62 -3.56
CA GLY A 15 -1.37 -2.19 -3.32
C GLY A 15 -1.51 -1.83 -1.84
N TYR A 16 -1.68 -0.55 -1.55
CA TYR A 16 -1.76 0.00 -0.20
C TYR A 16 -2.86 1.04 -0.07
N PHE A 17 -3.61 1.01 1.04
CA PHE A 17 -4.61 2.01 1.39
C PHE A 17 -4.15 2.77 2.64
N HIS A 18 -4.26 4.10 2.61
CA HIS A 18 -3.86 4.98 3.69
C HIS A 18 -4.99 5.95 4.04
N ALA A 19 -5.19 6.26 5.31
CA ALA A 19 -6.06 7.33 5.76
C ALA A 19 -5.25 8.27 6.64
N ASN A 20 -5.29 9.56 6.33
CA ASN A 20 -4.63 10.59 7.13
C ASN A 20 -5.45 10.87 8.40
N GLU A 21 -4.79 11.41 9.43
CA GLU A 21 -5.47 11.79 10.67
C GLU A 21 -6.47 12.93 10.45
N ARG A 22 -6.14 13.86 9.55
CA ARG A 22 -6.97 15.02 9.22
C ARG A 22 -7.77 14.75 7.95
N PHE A 23 -9.06 15.09 7.98
CA PHE A 23 -9.97 14.89 6.85
C PHE A 23 -9.67 15.79 5.64
N ASP A 24 -9.00 16.92 5.85
CA ASP A 24 -8.65 17.90 4.82
C ASP A 24 -7.23 17.71 4.27
N ASP A 25 -6.48 16.74 4.79
CA ASP A 25 -5.18 16.35 4.27
C ASP A 25 -5.34 15.35 3.12
N VAL A 26 -5.30 15.88 1.90
CA VAL A 26 -5.46 15.11 0.66
C VAL A 26 -4.13 14.63 0.07
N GLU A 27 -3.02 14.77 0.80
CA GLU A 27 -1.70 14.39 0.33
C GLU A 27 -1.22 13.07 0.94
N LEU A 28 -0.55 12.26 0.12
CA LEU A 28 0.09 11.04 0.62
C LEU A 28 1.37 11.39 1.38
N CYS A 29 1.43 10.99 2.65
CA CYS A 29 2.63 11.12 3.46
C CYS A 29 3.79 10.26 2.91
N GLY A 30 5.02 10.60 3.31
CA GLY A 30 6.23 9.89 2.86
C GLY A 30 6.23 8.40 3.22
N VAL A 31 5.61 8.02 4.34
CA VAL A 31 5.48 6.62 4.75
C VAL A 31 4.61 5.84 3.77
N ALA A 32 3.45 6.39 3.37
CA ALA A 32 2.57 5.74 2.40
C ALA A 32 3.26 5.54 1.04
N LYS A 33 4.02 6.55 0.59
CA LYS A 33 4.81 6.47 -0.65
C LYS A 33 5.88 5.37 -0.58
N ASN A 34 6.65 5.33 0.51
CA ASN A 34 7.69 4.31 0.71
C ASN A 34 7.11 2.88 0.75
N ILE A 35 5.92 2.70 1.32
CA ILE A 35 5.24 1.40 1.32
C ILE A 35 4.84 1.00 -0.11
N GLY A 36 4.22 1.91 -0.86
CA GLY A 36 3.88 1.64 -2.27
C GLY A 36 5.10 1.36 -3.13
N ASP A 37 6.20 2.08 -2.92
CA ASP A 37 7.49 1.84 -3.58
C ASP A 37 8.10 0.47 -3.23
N HIS A 38 7.82 -0.05 -2.03
CA HIS A 38 8.22 -1.40 -1.67
C HIS A 38 7.39 -2.44 -2.41
N ILE A 39 6.06 -2.28 -2.42
CA ILE A 39 5.14 -3.19 -3.11
C ILE A 39 5.42 -3.19 -4.62
N SER A 40 5.74 -2.04 -5.22
CA SER A 40 5.96 -1.89 -6.66
C SER A 40 7.17 -2.69 -7.19
N ARG A 41 8.09 -3.10 -6.31
CA ARG A 41 9.20 -4.01 -6.65
C ARG A 41 8.73 -5.43 -6.96
N TYR A 42 7.57 -5.82 -6.45
CA TYR A 42 6.99 -7.16 -6.60
C TYR A 42 5.73 -7.15 -7.47
N PHE A 43 4.97 -6.05 -7.44
CA PHE A 43 3.79 -5.83 -8.25
C PHE A 43 3.90 -4.47 -8.97
N PRO A 44 4.41 -4.44 -10.21
CA PRO A 44 4.54 -3.20 -10.97
C PRO A 44 3.20 -2.46 -11.03
N GLN A 45 3.25 -1.13 -10.89
CA GLN A 45 2.05 -0.27 -10.86
C GLN A 45 1.10 -0.52 -9.67
N ALA A 46 1.63 -0.98 -8.53
CA ALA A 46 0.87 -1.08 -7.28
C ALA A 46 0.18 0.26 -6.91
N PRO A 47 -1.16 0.31 -6.81
CA PRO A 47 -1.85 1.53 -6.43
C PRO A 47 -1.63 1.86 -4.95
N ILE A 48 -1.53 3.16 -4.68
CA ILE A 48 -1.67 3.72 -3.34
C ILE A 48 -2.96 4.53 -3.33
N LEU A 49 -3.90 4.16 -2.46
CA LEU A 49 -5.19 4.82 -2.31
C LEU A 49 -5.19 5.66 -1.04
N LEU A 50 -5.55 6.93 -1.15
CA LEU A 50 -5.81 7.79 -0.01
C LEU A 50 -7.31 7.77 0.29
N GLY A 51 -7.68 7.48 1.54
CA GLY A 51 -9.04 7.60 2.05
C GLY A 51 -9.42 9.06 2.18
N ILE A 52 -10.51 9.42 1.51
CA ILE A 52 -11.19 10.72 1.57
C ILE A 52 -12.47 10.62 2.37
#